data_AF-K4KMM8-F1
#
_entry.id   AF-K4KMM8-F1
#
_cell.length_a   1.000
_cell.length_b   1.000
_cell.length_c   1.000
_cell.angle_alpha   90.00
_cell.angle_beta   90.00
_cell.angle_gamma   90.00
#
_symmetry.space_group_name_H-M   'P 1'
#
loop_
_entity.id
_entity.type
_entity.pdbx_description
1 polymer ?
#
loop_
_entity_poly.entity_id
_entity_poly.type
_entity_poly.pdbx_seq_one_letter_code
_entity_poly.pdbx_strand_id
1 'polypeptide(L)'
;MHKKYYSVLGLTDAACANTVKHQFRRLAMQHHPDRTGGRPSDEYLRLCEAYEQLKPHLKPAPETALTIRSPAPERRRGRRGSPSQRRFSIILETDFLGTRLDDFA
;
A
#
# COMPACT_ATOMS: atom_id res chain seq x y z
N MET A 1 13.70 -15.15 -20.05
CA MET A 1 12.54 -15.87 -19.49
C MET A 1 11.67 -15.02 -18.55
N HIS A 2 12.00 -13.76 -18.24
CA HIS A 2 11.25 -12.94 -17.26
C HIS A 2 9.96 -12.27 -17.78
N LYS A 3 9.83 -12.08 -19.09
CA LYS A 3 8.65 -11.44 -19.71
C LYS A 3 7.33 -12.11 -19.31
N LYS A 4 7.32 -13.44 -19.15
CA LYS A 4 6.11 -14.19 -18.77
C LYS A 4 5.60 -13.78 -17.38
N TYR A 5 6.49 -13.53 -16.41
CA TYR A 5 6.11 -13.16 -15.04
C TYR A 5 5.60 -11.73 -14.93
N TYR A 6 6.17 -10.79 -15.68
CA TYR A 6 5.63 -9.43 -15.77
C TYR A 6 4.25 -9.42 -16.40
N SER A 7 4.01 -10.22 -17.44
CA SER A 7 2.68 -10.36 -18.05
C SER A 7 1.64 -10.95 -17.09
N VAL A 8 2.01 -11.93 -16.25
CA VAL A 8 1.10 -12.50 -15.22
C VAL A 8 0.67 -11.44 -14.20
N LEU A 9 1.56 -10.49 -13.88
CA LEU A 9 1.27 -9.37 -12.98
C LEU A 9 0.57 -8.19 -13.68
N GLY A 10 0.35 -8.27 -15.00
CA GLY A 10 -0.20 -7.17 -15.80
C GLY A 10 0.75 -5.98 -15.95
N LEU A 11 2.06 -6.22 -15.89
CA LEU A 11 3.11 -5.21 -15.95
C LEU A 11 3.89 -5.28 -17.26
N THR A 12 4.45 -4.14 -17.64
CA THR A 12 5.42 -4.05 -18.74
C THR A 12 6.81 -4.49 -18.26
N ASP A 13 7.66 -4.92 -19.20
CA ASP A 13 9.03 -5.41 -18.94
C ASP A 13 9.94 -4.34 -18.28
N ALA A 14 9.54 -3.07 -18.34
CA ALA A 14 10.24 -1.93 -17.73
C ALA A 14 9.73 -1.57 -16.32
N ALA A 15 8.90 -2.40 -15.69
CA ALA A 15 8.31 -2.07 -14.40
C ALA A 15 9.35 -2.03 -13.26
N CYS A 16 9.29 -0.95 -12.47
CA CYS A 16 10.13 -0.76 -11.28
C CYS A 16 9.78 -1.78 -10.17
N ALA A 17 10.75 -2.11 -9.33
CA ALA A 17 10.60 -3.01 -8.19
C ALA A 17 9.43 -2.61 -7.26
N ASN A 18 9.19 -1.31 -7.09
CA ASN A 18 8.08 -0.82 -6.28
C ASN A 18 6.71 -1.10 -6.94
N THR A 19 6.62 -0.91 -8.27
CA THR A 19 5.41 -1.18 -9.06
C THR A 19 5.04 -2.66 -9.02
N VAL A 20 6.02 -3.55 -9.14
CA VAL A 20 5.83 -5.01 -9.02
C VAL A 20 5.25 -5.38 -7.65
N LYS A 21 5.81 -4.86 -6.56
CA LYS A 21 5.31 -5.10 -5.19
C LYS A 21 3.89 -4.56 -5.00
N HIS A 22 3.63 -3.36 -5.52
CA HIS A 22 2.32 -2.73 -5.43
C HIS A 22 1.26 -3.54 -6.17
N GLN A 23 1.56 -3.99 -7.39
CA GLN A 23 0.60 -4.69 -8.21
C GLN A 23 0.34 -6.12 -7.72
N PHE A 24 1.39 -6.82 -7.27
CA PHE A 24 1.24 -8.10 -6.57
C PHE A 24 0.30 -7.98 -5.36
N ARG A 25 0.48 -6.97 -4.50
CA ARG A 25 -0.41 -6.76 -3.34
C ARG A 25 -1.86 -6.55 -3.75
N ARG A 26 -2.12 -5.76 -4.81
CA ARG A 26 -3.48 -5.51 -5.29
C ARG A 26 -4.15 -6.78 -5.78
N LEU A 27 -3.46 -7.56 -6.61
CA LEU A 27 -3.98 -8.81 -7.16
C LEU A 27 -4.13 -9.88 -6.07
N ALA A 28 -3.16 -10.00 -5.16
CA ALA A 28 -3.22 -10.90 -4.02
C ALA A 28 -4.45 -10.62 -3.13
N MET A 29 -4.81 -9.35 -2.91
CA MET A 29 -6.02 -8.98 -2.15
C MET A 29 -7.33 -9.29 -2.88
N GLN A 30 -7.32 -9.33 -4.21
CA GLN A 30 -8.50 -9.66 -5.02
C GLN A 30 -8.75 -11.16 -5.04
N HIS A 31 -7.68 -11.96 -5.16
CA HIS A 31 -7.75 -13.42 -5.22
C HIS A 31 -7.40 -14.12 -3.91
N HIS A 32 -7.45 -13.40 -2.78
CA HIS A 32 -7.04 -13.95 -1.48
C HIS A 32 -8.00 -15.06 -1.03
N PRO A 33 -7.50 -16.23 -0.60
CA PRO A 33 -8.35 -17.34 -0.18
C PRO A 33 -9.34 -16.97 0.94
N ASP A 34 -8.95 -16.10 1.87
CA ASP A 34 -9.83 -15.59 2.94
C ASP A 34 -11.11 -14.92 2.41
N ARG A 35 -11.05 -14.33 1.20
CA ARG A 35 -12.21 -13.68 0.56
C ARG A 35 -13.01 -14.62 -0.34
N THR A 36 -12.41 -15.74 -0.75
CA THR A 36 -12.97 -16.67 -1.75
C THR A 36 -13.26 -18.05 -1.13
N GLY A 37 -13.61 -18.11 0.15
CA GLY A 37 -14.06 -19.34 0.79
C GLY A 37 -12.92 -20.32 1.15
N GLY A 38 -11.72 -19.82 1.39
CA GLY A 38 -10.59 -20.55 1.97
C GLY A 38 -9.73 -21.33 0.98
N ARG A 39 -10.11 -21.42 -0.30
CA ARG A 39 -9.29 -22.10 -1.32
C ARG A 39 -8.48 -21.10 -2.14
N PRO A 40 -7.16 -21.31 -2.31
CA PRO A 40 -6.35 -20.46 -3.18
C PRO A 40 -6.80 -20.68 -4.64
N SER A 41 -7.11 -19.59 -5.34
CA SER A 41 -7.37 -19.64 -6.78
C SER A 41 -6.08 -20.01 -7.53
N ASP A 42 -6.21 -20.72 -8.66
CA ASP A 42 -5.09 -20.97 -9.59
C ASP A 42 -4.38 -19.66 -9.98
N GLU A 43 -5.12 -18.56 -10.09
CA GLU A 43 -4.53 -17.24 -10.38
C GLU A 43 -3.65 -16.74 -9.24
N TYR A 44 -4.06 -16.96 -7.99
CA TYR A 44 -3.25 -16.59 -6.82
C TYR A 44 -1.93 -17.35 -6.78
N LEU A 45 -1.96 -18.64 -7.10
CA LEU A 45 -0.75 -19.47 -7.15
C LEU A 45 0.22 -18.98 -8.23
N ARG A 46 -0.28 -18.67 -9.43
CA ARG A 46 0.52 -18.10 -10.54
C ARG A 46 1.13 -16.75 -10.19
N LEU A 47 0.39 -15.91 -9.47
CA LEU A 47 0.89 -14.61 -9.00
C LEU A 47 2.03 -14.77 -7.98
N CYS A 48 1.90 -15.71 -7.04
CA CYS A 48 2.96 -16.03 -6.08
C CYS A 48 4.22 -16.53 -6.78
N GLU A 49 4.09 -17.51 -7.67
CA GLU A 49 5.21 -18.06 -8.44
C GLU A 49 5.93 -16.97 -9.24
N ALA A 50 5.16 -16.11 -9.94
CA ALA A 50 5.72 -14.99 -10.69
C ALA A 50 6.49 -14.00 -9.80
N TYR A 51 5.94 -13.68 -8.63
CA TYR A 51 6.58 -12.76 -7.70
C TYR A 51 7.86 -13.35 -7.10
N GLU A 52 7.86 -14.64 -6.73
CA GLU A 52 9.04 -15.34 -6.20
C GLU A 52 10.19 -15.35 -7.21
N GLN A 53 9.90 -15.61 -8.48
CA GLN A 53 10.93 -15.60 -9.52
C GLN A 53 11.48 -14.20 -9.78
N LEU A 54 10.65 -13.15 -9.65
CA LEU A 54 11.08 -11.76 -9.85
C LEU A 54 11.84 -11.20 -8.63
N LYS A 55 11.50 -11.62 -7.41
CA LYS A 55 12.09 -11.13 -6.15
C LYS A 55 13.63 -11.03 -6.13
N PRO A 56 14.42 -12.03 -6.58
CA PRO A 56 15.89 -11.92 -6.60
C PRO A 56 16.43 -10.91 -7.63
N HIS A 57 15.67 -10.67 -8.71
CA HIS A 57 16.03 -9.69 -9.75
C HIS A 57 15.60 -8.27 -9.38
N LEU A 58 14.58 -8.13 -8.53
CA LEU A 58 14.28 -6.89 -7.82
C LEU A 58 15.32 -6.68 -6.72
N LYS A 59 16.55 -6.33 -7.09
CA LYS A 59 17.50 -5.81 -6.10
C LYS A 59 16.86 -4.58 -5.46
N PRO A 60 16.51 -4.59 -4.15
CA PRO A 60 16.34 -3.33 -3.47
C PRO A 60 17.68 -2.59 -3.67
N ALA A 61 17.64 -1.30 -4.00
CA ALA A 61 18.84 -0.49 -3.95
C ALA A 61 19.55 -0.81 -2.62
N PRO A 62 20.89 -1.00 -2.62
CA PRO A 62 21.58 -1.28 -1.39
C PRO A 62 21.14 -0.21 -0.41
N GLU A 63 20.60 -0.64 0.72
CA GLU A 63 20.15 0.18 1.83
C GLU A 63 21.36 0.86 2.48
N THR A 64 22.10 1.64 1.70
CA THR A 64 23.20 2.46 2.15
C THR A 64 22.60 3.66 2.88
N ALA A 65 22.70 3.60 4.21
CA ALA A 65 22.89 4.75 5.08
C ALA A 65 21.73 5.75 5.28
N LEU A 66 20.47 5.32 5.18
CA LEU A 66 19.33 6.10 5.72
C LEU A 66 18.36 5.31 6.60
N THR A 67 18.71 4.08 6.99
CA THR A 67 18.22 3.50 8.27
C THR A 67 19.06 4.05 9.43
N ILE A 68 19.25 5.37 9.49
CA ILE A 68 19.02 6.00 10.77
C ILE A 68 17.52 5.77 10.94
N ARG A 69 17.12 4.85 11.83
CA ARG A 69 15.79 4.96 12.43
C ARG A 69 15.73 6.41 12.90
N SER A 70 15.13 7.30 12.12
CA SER A 70 14.63 8.54 12.69
C SER A 70 13.87 8.05 13.92
N PRO A 71 14.25 8.47 15.15
CA PRO A 71 13.55 8.00 16.33
C PRO A 71 12.07 8.18 16.00
N ALA A 72 11.32 7.06 16.06
CA ALA A 72 9.93 7.01 15.63
C ALA A 72 9.26 8.33 16.00
N PRO A 73 8.63 9.07 15.07
CA PRO A 73 8.26 10.47 15.29
C PRO A 73 7.58 10.50 16.64
N GLU A 74 8.26 11.08 17.64
CA GLU A 74 7.93 10.98 19.07
C GLU A 74 6.42 10.94 19.13
N ARG A 75 5.80 9.76 19.35
CA ARG A 75 4.35 9.56 19.13
C ARG A 75 3.73 10.60 20.02
N ARG A 76 3.32 11.74 19.43
CA ARG A 76 3.27 13.04 20.11
C ARG A 76 2.92 12.76 21.55
N ARG A 77 3.94 12.75 22.44
CA ARG A 77 3.66 12.60 23.86
C ARG A 77 2.81 13.81 24.10
N GLY A 78 1.51 13.59 24.18
CA GLY A 78 0.58 14.67 24.29
C GLY A 78 1.07 15.41 25.50
N ARG A 79 1.56 16.63 25.31
CA ARG A 79 0.98 17.70 26.08
C ARG A 79 -0.50 17.60 25.73
N ARG A 80 -1.20 16.70 26.43
CA ARG A 80 -2.63 16.81 26.65
C ARG A 80 -2.69 18.16 27.32
N GLY A 81 -2.85 19.21 26.52
CA GLY A 81 -2.84 20.58 27.00
C GLY A 81 -3.83 20.70 28.15
N SER A 82 -3.67 21.73 28.97
CA SER A 82 -4.64 21.96 30.03
C SER A 82 -6.05 22.02 29.41
N PRO A 83 -7.11 21.60 30.12
CA PRO A 83 -8.47 21.59 29.59
C PRO A 83 -8.92 22.91 28.92
N SER A 84 -8.33 24.05 29.31
CA SER A 84 -8.56 25.39 28.74
C SER A 84 -7.92 25.62 27.34
N GLN A 85 -6.89 24.87 26.97
CA GLN A 85 -6.22 24.97 25.65
C GLN A 85 -6.91 24.16 24.55
N ARG A 86 -7.94 23.37 24.89
CA ARG A 86 -8.80 22.74 23.89
C ARG A 86 -9.70 23.83 23.33
N ARG A 87 -9.25 24.51 22.27
CA ARG A 87 -10.13 25.31 21.42
C ARG A 87 -11.18 24.37 20.86
N PHE A 88 -12.32 24.26 21.53
CA PHE A 88 -13.55 23.82 20.90
C PHE A 88 -13.87 24.88 19.84
N SER A 89 -13.28 24.77 18.66
CA SER A 89 -13.89 25.38 17.48
C SER A 89 -15.20 24.63 17.31
N ILE A 90 -16.28 25.24 17.76
CA ILE A 90 -17.63 24.84 17.38
C ILE A 90 -17.57 24.81 15.86
N ILE A 91 -17.62 23.61 15.29
CA ILE A 91 -17.68 23.44 13.83
C ILE A 91 -19.02 24.07 13.46
N LEU A 92 -18.99 25.26 12.85
CA LEU A 92 -20.18 25.82 12.26
C LEU A 92 -20.52 24.94 11.05
N GLU A 93 -21.81 24.78 10.78
CA GLU A 93 -22.32 23.93 9.69
C GLU A 93 -21.77 24.33 8.31
N THR A 94 -21.21 25.55 8.20
CA THR A 94 -20.56 26.12 7.02
C THR A 94 -19.10 25.71 6.83
N ASP A 95 -18.41 25.20 7.87
CA ASP A 95 -16.98 24.86 7.83
C ASP A 95 -16.72 23.42 7.30
N PHE A 96 -17.76 22.66 6.97
CA PHE A 96 -17.60 21.36 6.35
C PHE A 96 -17.37 21.48 4.84
N LEU A 97 -16.10 21.60 4.43
CA LEU A 97 -15.71 21.46 3.02
C LEU A 97 -15.64 19.97 2.63
N GLY A 98 -16.76 19.27 2.75
CA GLY A 98 -16.92 17.94 2.17
C GLY A 98 -17.17 18.09 0.68
N THR A 99 -16.22 17.65 -0.14
CA THR A 99 -16.48 17.45 -1.57
C THR A 99 -17.61 16.43 -1.71
N ARG A 100 -18.74 16.88 -2.26
CA ARG A 100 -19.90 16.07 -2.56
C ARG A 100 -19.51 14.99 -3.57
N LEU A 101 -19.59 13.73 -3.15
CA LEU A 101 -19.34 12.54 -3.98
C LEU A 101 -20.59 12.17 -4.81
N ASP A 102 -21.19 13.14 -5.51
CA ASP A 102 -22.34 12.91 -6.41
C ASP A 102 -22.08 13.41 -7.85
N ASP A 103 -20.82 13.45 -8.30
CA ASP A 103 -20.47 13.87 -9.69
C ASP A 103 -19.84 12.72 -10.51
N PHE A 104 -20.26 11.48 -10.23
CA PHE A 104 -20.02 10.34 -11.11
C PHE A 104 -21.35 9.76 -11.56
N ALA A 105 -22.03 10.46 -12.47
CA ALA A 105 -23.03 9.92 -13.40
C ALA A 105 -23.29 10.91 -14.53
#